data_AF-A0A645IN58-F1
#
_entry.id   AF-A0A645IN58-F1
#
_cell.length_a   1.000
_cell.length_b   1.000
_cell.length_c   1.000
_cell.angle_alpha   90.00
_cell.angle_beta   90.00
_cell.angle_gamma   90.00
#
_symmetry.space_group_name_H-M   'P 1'
#
loop_
_entity.id
_entity.type
_entity.pdbx_description
1 polymer ?
#
loop_
_entity_poly.entity_id
_entity_poly.type
_entity_poly.pdbx_seq_one_letter_code
_entity_poly.pdbx_strand_id
1 'polypeptide(L)'
;MEEFEACVQNGTESGPWLLSMEKTIAHLAQLNVRDDLWKPCVNGVAISPAEAPGAREMEEGSVAALRCRDILIGLYEKRGGMLCLKTMLIDRENIVS
;
A
#
# COMPACT_ATOMS: atom_id res chain seq x y z
N MET A 1 -22.40 -20.63 -3.76
CA MET A 1 -22.73 -19.87 -5.00
C MET A 1 -23.52 -18.63 -4.62
N GLU A 2 -24.57 -18.77 -3.80
CA GLU A 2 -25.36 -17.65 -3.25
C GLU A 2 -24.52 -16.58 -2.51
N GLU A 3 -23.54 -16.96 -1.68
CA GLU A 3 -22.68 -15.99 -0.97
C GLU A 3 -21.79 -15.15 -1.91
N PHE A 4 -21.35 -15.74 -3.02
CA PHE A 4 -20.54 -15.03 -4.03
C PHE A 4 -21.39 -14.04 -4.82
N GLU A 5 -22.61 -14.45 -5.20
CA GLU A 5 -23.56 -13.57 -5.90
C GLU A 5 -24.06 -12.42 -5.02
N ALA A 6 -24.24 -12.65 -3.70
CA ALA A 6 -24.55 -11.60 -2.73
C ALA A 6 -23.43 -10.55 -2.60
N CYS A 7 -22.16 -10.99 -2.56
CA CYS A 7 -20.99 -10.10 -2.57
C CYS A 7 -20.91 -9.23 -3.84
N VAL A 8 -21.34 -9.76 -4.99
CA VAL A 8 -21.33 -9.02 -6.25
C VAL A 8 -22.46 -7.97 -6.31
N GLN A 9 -23.61 -8.25 -5.70
CA GLN A 9 -24.79 -7.37 -5.76
C GLN A 9 -24.81 -6.27 -4.68
N ASN A 10 -24.33 -6.54 -3.47
CA ASN A 10 -24.48 -5.63 -2.33
C ASN A 10 -23.23 -4.78 -2.01
N GLY A 11 -22.15 -4.97 -2.77
CA GLY A 11 -20.83 -4.48 -2.39
C GLY A 11 -20.14 -5.41 -1.41
N THR A 12 -18.84 -5.21 -1.23
CA THR A 12 -17.95 -6.15 -0.53
C THR A 12 -18.37 -6.32 0.93
N GLU A 13 -19.12 -7.37 1.23
CA GLU A 13 -19.35 -7.77 2.61
C GLU A 13 -18.02 -8.25 3.21
N SER A 14 -17.69 -7.71 4.39
CA SER A 14 -16.54 -8.14 5.18
C SER A 14 -16.82 -9.53 5.75
N GLY A 15 -16.70 -10.58 4.93
CA GLY A 15 -16.87 -11.96 5.37
C GLY A 15 -15.75 -12.38 6.35
N PRO A 16 -16.02 -13.27 7.33
CA PRO A 16 -15.01 -13.76 8.27
C PRO A 16 -13.85 -14.51 7.60
N TRP A 17 -14.01 -14.90 6.34
CA TRP A 17 -13.00 -15.52 5.48
C TRP A 17 -12.05 -14.51 4.80
N LEU A 18 -12.38 -13.21 4.78
CA LEU A 18 -11.51 -12.18 4.20
C LEU A 18 -10.44 -11.79 5.21
N LEU A 19 -9.17 -11.94 4.82
CA LEU A 19 -8.07 -11.37 5.58
C LEU A 19 -8.14 -9.85 5.50
N SER A 20 -8.01 -9.20 6.66
CA SER A 20 -7.78 -7.76 6.71
C SER A 20 -6.56 -7.38 5.87
N MET A 21 -6.59 -6.22 5.22
CA MET A 21 -5.47 -5.69 4.44
C MET A 21 -4.12 -5.80 5.16
N GLU A 22 -4.06 -5.42 6.45
CA GLU A 22 -2.86 -5.53 7.28
C GLU A 22 -2.31 -6.95 7.36
N LYS A 23 -3.16 -7.95 7.59
CA LYS A 23 -2.76 -9.38 7.59
C LYS A 23 -2.28 -9.83 6.21
N THR A 24 -2.91 -9.34 5.14
CA THR A 24 -2.54 -9.68 3.77
C THR A 24 -1.14 -9.17 3.43
N ILE A 25 -0.76 -7.98 3.87
CA ILE A 25 0.53 -7.35 3.54
C ILE A 25 1.61 -7.53 4.61
N ALA A 26 1.30 -8.16 5.75
CA ALA A 26 2.22 -8.30 6.89
C ALA A 26 3.55 -9.00 6.56
N HIS A 27 3.58 -9.80 5.48
CA HIS A 27 4.76 -10.49 5.01
C HIS A 27 5.70 -9.60 4.17
N LEU A 28 5.23 -8.42 3.73
CA LEU A 28 6.02 -7.47 2.96
C LEU A 28 6.84 -6.57 3.90
N ALA A 29 7.97 -6.09 3.39
CA ALA A 29 8.73 -5.05 4.07
C ALA A 29 7.85 -3.81 4.29
N GLN A 30 7.87 -3.26 5.50
CA GLN A 30 7.11 -2.08 5.89
C GLN A 30 8.04 -0.88 5.88
N LEU A 31 7.75 0.11 5.03
CA LEU A 31 8.54 1.31 4.88
C LEU A 31 7.75 2.53 5.34
N ASN A 32 8.35 3.34 6.20
CA ASN A 32 7.77 4.60 6.63
C ASN A 32 8.46 5.76 5.90
N VAL A 33 7.65 6.67 5.36
CA VAL A 33 8.10 7.95 4.82
C VAL A 33 7.67 9.10 5.72
N ARG A 34 8.32 10.25 5.52
CA ARG A 34 7.97 11.50 6.18
C ARG A 34 6.65 12.06 5.65
N ASP A 35 5.98 12.87 6.48
CA ASP A 35 4.67 13.47 6.20
C ASP A 35 4.64 14.36 4.96
N ASP A 36 5.75 15.03 4.65
CA ASP A 36 5.86 15.91 3.48
C ASP A 36 5.74 15.13 2.14
N LEU A 37 5.90 13.81 2.19
CA LEU A 37 5.84 12.93 1.03
C LEU A 37 4.46 12.32 0.81
N TRP A 38 3.46 12.57 1.68
CA TRP A 38 2.09 12.08 1.51
C TRP A 38 1.54 12.38 0.11
N LYS A 39 1.57 13.65 -0.31
CA LYS A 39 1.05 14.10 -1.62
C LYS A 39 1.80 13.46 -2.79
N PRO A 40 3.15 13.49 -2.85
CA PRO A 40 3.89 12.75 -3.87
C PRO A 40 3.50 11.27 -3.95
N CYS A 41 3.41 10.58 -2.81
CA CYS A 41 3.11 9.15 -2.78
C CYS A 41 1.71 8.83 -3.33
N VAL A 42 0.65 9.52 -2.86
CA VAL A 42 -0.72 9.28 -3.36
C VAL A 42 -0.91 9.72 -4.82
N ASN A 43 -0.02 10.54 -5.36
CA ASN A 43 -0.01 10.91 -6.77
C ASN A 43 0.86 9.97 -7.64
N GLY A 44 1.41 8.91 -7.06
CA GLY A 44 2.22 7.92 -7.78
C GLY A 44 3.60 8.40 -8.20
N VAL A 45 4.14 9.44 -7.55
CA VAL A 45 5.51 9.89 -7.78
C VAL A 45 6.47 8.81 -7.26
N ALA A 46 7.53 8.51 -8.03
CA ALA A 46 8.57 7.60 -7.60
C ALA A 46 9.39 8.22 -6.45
N ILE A 47 9.64 7.43 -5.41
CA ILE A 47 10.27 7.89 -4.17
C ILE A 47 11.72 7.44 -4.12
N SER A 48 12.62 8.32 -3.68
CA SER A 48 14.03 7.97 -3.52
C SER A 48 14.23 7.06 -2.30
N PRO A 49 15.16 6.08 -2.33
CA PRO A 49 15.53 5.33 -1.12
C PRO A 49 16.14 6.20 -0.01
N ALA A 50 16.51 7.46 -0.29
CA ALA A 50 16.89 8.41 0.74
C ALA A 50 15.70 8.89 1.60
N GLU A 51 14.50 8.87 1.02
CA GLU A 51 13.26 9.31 1.62
C GLU A 51 12.53 8.19 2.36
N ALA A 52 12.81 6.94 1.98
CA ALA A 52 12.39 5.71 2.65
C ALA A 52 13.62 4.84 2.97
N PRO A 53 14.35 5.10 4.06
CA PRO A 53 15.66 4.48 4.30
C PRO A 53 15.69 2.95 4.25
N GLY A 54 14.61 2.28 4.69
CA GLY A 54 14.49 0.82 4.62
C GLY A 54 14.49 0.25 3.18
N ALA A 55 14.25 1.10 2.17
CA ALA A 55 14.31 0.70 0.77
C ALA A 55 15.74 0.48 0.25
N ARG A 56 16.76 1.00 0.94
CA ARG A 56 18.15 0.87 0.50
C ARG A 56 18.60 -0.59 0.46
N GLU A 57 18.14 -1.38 1.42
CA GLU A 57 18.52 -2.79 1.59
C GLU A 57 17.65 -3.76 0.77
N MET A 58 16.54 -3.29 0.20
CA MET A 58 15.69 -4.12 -0.65
C MET A 58 16.40 -4.50 -1.95
N GLU A 59 16.09 -5.67 -2.49
CA GLU A 59 16.56 -6.09 -3.81
C GLU A 59 15.69 -5.46 -4.93
N GLU A 60 16.25 -5.31 -6.13
CA GLU A 60 15.50 -4.89 -7.31
C GLU A 60 14.34 -5.86 -7.59
N GLY A 61 13.14 -5.33 -7.86
CA GLY A 61 11.90 -6.09 -8.03
C GLY A 61 11.18 -6.44 -6.72
N SER A 62 11.79 -6.19 -5.55
CA SER A 62 11.13 -6.42 -4.27
C SER A 62 9.99 -5.43 -4.04
N VAL A 63 8.90 -5.90 -3.44
CA VAL A 63 7.73 -5.09 -3.09
C VAL A 63 7.69 -4.81 -1.59
N ALA A 64 7.38 -3.57 -1.24
CA ALA A 64 7.17 -3.12 0.11
C ALA A 64 5.83 -2.38 0.25
N ALA A 65 5.27 -2.43 1.45
CA ALA A 65 4.16 -1.58 1.83
C ALA A 65 4.72 -0.23 2.31
N LEU A 66 4.28 0.86 1.69
CA LEU A 66 4.70 2.22 2.04
C LEU A 66 3.62 2.87 2.90
N ARG A 67 4.02 3.33 4.08
CA ARG A 67 3.19 4.02 5.06
C ARG A 67 3.68 5.44 5.27
N CYS A 68 2.74 6.34 5.52
CA CYS A 68 3.02 7.68 5.98
C CYS A 68 2.27 7.85 7.30
N ARG A 69 3.02 8.10 8.38
CA ARG A 69 2.52 7.91 9.76
C ARG A 69 2.02 6.48 9.94
N ASP A 70 0.73 6.31 10.26
CA ASP A 70 0.08 5.01 10.43
C ASP A 70 -0.83 4.63 9.25
N ILE A 71 -0.86 5.45 8.19
CA ILE A 71 -1.73 5.25 7.04
C ILE A 71 -0.94 4.51 5.95
N LEU A 72 -1.49 3.39 5.50
CA LEU A 72 -0.98 2.70 4.32
C LEU A 72 -1.35 3.49 3.06
N ILE A 73 -0.34 3.87 2.29
CA ILE A 73 -0.56 4.57 1.02
C ILE A 73 -0.70 3.56 -0.13
N GLY A 74 0.17 2.54 -0.14
CA GLY A 74 0.18 1.57 -1.22
C GLY A 74 1.39 0.65 -1.19
N LEU A 75 1.49 -0.15 -2.25
CA LEU A 75 2.57 -1.08 -2.48
C LEU A 75 3.54 -0.50 -3.52
N TYR A 76 4.82 -0.50 -3.17
CA TYR A 76 5.89 0.05 -3.98
C TYR A 76 6.91 -1.04 -4.32
N GLU A 77 7.37 -1.04 -5.56
CA GLU A 77 8.41 -1.93 -6.05
C GLU A 77 9.72 -1.17 -6.18
N LYS A 78 10.83 -1.77 -5.74
CA LYS A 78 12.16 -1.22 -6.00
C LYS A 78 12.51 -1.44 -7.46
N ARG A 79 12.60 -0.35 -8.23
CA ARG A 79 12.92 -0.38 -9.66
C ARG A 79 13.87 0.74 -10.05
N GLY A 80 14.98 0.42 -10.70
CA GLY A 80 15.97 1.39 -11.17
C GLY A 80 16.58 2.22 -10.03
N GLY A 81 16.71 1.64 -8.84
CA GLY A 81 17.17 2.35 -7.65
C GLY A 81 16.16 3.32 -7.02
N MET A 82 14.90 3.31 -7.48
CA MET A 82 13.79 4.10 -6.94
C MET A 82 12.70 3.18 -6.39
N LEU A 83 11.82 3.71 -5.56
CA LEU A 83 10.56 3.06 -5.20
C LEU A 83 9.45 3.55 -6.15
N CYS A 84 8.92 2.65 -6.97
CA CYS A 84 7.87 2.95 -7.93
C CYS A 84 6.54 2.39 -7.44
N LEU A 85 5.48 3.19 -7.52
CA LEU A 85 4.15 2.76 -7.14
C LEU A 85 3.69 1.57 -8.01
N LYS A 86 3.32 0.45 -7.38
CA LYS A 86 2.80 -0.75 -8.05
C LYS A 86 1.30 -0.87 -7.87
N THR A 87 0.80 -0.55 -6.68
CA THR A 87 -0.64 -0.56 -6.38
C THR A 87 -0.94 0.52 -5.36
N MET A 88 -1.86 1.42 -5.70
CA MET A 88 -2.38 2.39 -4.75
C MET A 88 -3.55 1.76 -3.99
N LEU A 89 -3.49 1.82 -2.66
CA LEU A 89 -4.56 1.32 -1.83
C LEU A 89 -5.35 2.54 -1.36
N ILE A 90 -6.47 2.79 -2.04
CA ILE A 90 -7.39 3.87 -1.66
C ILE A 90 -8.20 3.37 -0.47
N ASP A 91 -7.83 3.80 0.71
CA ASP A 91 -8.72 3.74 1.86
C ASP A 91 -9.70 4.93 1.79
N ARG A 92 -10.94 4.64 1.37
CA ARG A 92 -11.99 5.66 1.23
C ARG A 92 -12.40 6.29 2.56
N GLU A 93 -12.13 5.64 3.69
CA GLU A 93 -12.51 6.18 5.02
C GLU A 93 -11.51 7.22 5.54
N ASN A 94 -10.28 7.22 5.02
CA ASN A 94 -9.21 8.15 5.42
C ASN A 94 -8.96 9.29 4.43
N ILE A 95 -9.74 9.39 3.35
CA ILE A 95 -9.76 10.58 2.48
C ILE A 95 -10.64 11.63 3.14
N VAL A 96 -10.06 12.36 4.10
CA VAL A 96 -10.71 13.51 4.73
C VAL A 96 -10.84 14.62 3.67
N SER A 97 -12.09 15.00 3.38
CA SER A 97 -12.46 16.20 2.63
C SER A 97 -12.46 17.44 3.52
#